data_AF-A0A2S8BGG5-F1
#
_entry.id   AF-A0A2S8BGG5-F1
#
_cell.length_a   1.000
_cell.length_b   1.000
_cell.length_c   1.000
_cell.angle_alpha   90.00
_cell.angle_beta   90.00
_cell.angle_gamma   90.00
#
_symmetry.space_group_name_H-M   'P 1'
#
loop_
_entity.id
_entity.type
_entity.pdbx_description
1 polymer ?
#
loop_
_entity_poly.entity_id
_entity_poly.type
_entity_poly.pdbx_seq_one_letter_code
_entity_poly.pdbx_strand_id
1 'polypeptide(L)'
;MASGLLDGCVHAGGTDVLVHSCAPDLPWKLLQQSAVGAVAVDATSLRPADLDGIAEFVDSGRTVVLGVLATTAPARTPSVEQVAQAVAAVTDRIGFPRAVLADRIGLTPACGLAGATPGWARTAIELVCKAAEAIAADVDAV
;
A
#
# COMPACT_ATOMS: atom_id res chain seq x y z
N MET A 1 2.73 -1.92 -27.01
CA MET A 1 3.46 -1.42 -25.82
C MET A 1 2.78 -1.98 -24.58
N ALA A 2 3.52 -2.36 -23.54
CA ALA A 2 2.95 -3.03 -22.36
C ALA A 2 1.92 -2.17 -21.61
N SER A 3 2.06 -0.84 -21.61
CA SER A 3 1.06 0.09 -21.05
C SER A 3 -0.32 -0.04 -21.71
N GLY A 4 -0.37 -0.14 -23.05
CA GLY A 4 -1.66 -0.26 -23.77
C GLY A 4 -2.45 -1.54 -23.44
N LEU A 5 -1.78 -2.63 -23.04
CA LEU A 5 -2.46 -3.84 -22.56
C LEU A 5 -3.03 -3.62 -21.16
N LEU A 6 -2.25 -3.01 -20.26
CA LEU A 6 -2.69 -2.68 -18.90
C LEU A 6 -3.88 -1.71 -18.95
N ASP A 7 -3.79 -0.67 -19.77
CA ASP A 7 -4.87 0.29 -19.97
C ASP A 7 -6.11 -0.38 -20.57
N GLY A 8 -5.93 -1.31 -21.52
CA GLY A 8 -7.04 -2.10 -22.05
C GLY A 8 -7.81 -2.85 -20.96
N CYS A 9 -7.11 -3.44 -19.99
CA CYS A 9 -7.73 -4.08 -18.83
C CYS A 9 -8.47 -3.07 -17.94
N VAL A 10 -7.89 -1.88 -17.71
CA VAL A 10 -8.52 -0.82 -16.91
C VAL A 10 -9.84 -0.37 -17.56
N HIS A 11 -9.80 -0.05 -18.85
CA HIS A 11 -10.98 0.44 -19.58
C HIS A 11 -12.08 -0.62 -19.70
N ALA A 12 -11.72 -1.89 -19.86
CA ALA A 12 -12.69 -2.99 -19.94
C ALA A 12 -13.48 -3.18 -18.62
N GLY A 13 -12.89 -2.82 -17.48
CA GLY A 13 -13.56 -2.90 -16.18
C GLY A 13 -14.62 -1.82 -15.95
N GLY A 14 -14.50 -0.65 -16.61
CA GLY A 14 -15.43 0.47 -16.45
C GLY A 14 -15.53 1.04 -15.02
N THR A 15 -14.56 0.72 -14.16
CA THR A 15 -14.49 1.09 -12.75
C THR A 15 -13.04 1.33 -12.34
N ASP A 16 -12.81 1.87 -11.15
CA ASP A 16 -11.48 2.02 -10.58
C ASP A 16 -10.74 0.68 -10.49
N VAL A 17 -9.48 0.68 -10.95
CA VAL A 17 -8.61 -0.50 -10.95
C VAL A 17 -7.40 -0.27 -10.07
N LEU A 18 -7.14 -1.27 -9.23
CA LEU A 18 -5.94 -1.37 -8.41
C LEU A 18 -5.07 -2.53 -8.92
N VAL A 19 -3.76 -2.27 -9.07
CA VAL A 19 -2.77 -3.31 -9.39
C VAL A 19 -2.05 -3.73 -8.12
N HIS A 20 -2.02 -5.03 -7.83
CA HIS A 20 -1.24 -5.57 -6.72
C HIS A 20 0.07 -6.21 -7.22
N SER A 21 1.18 -5.92 -6.54
CA SER A 21 2.44 -6.66 -6.68
C SER A 21 3.17 -6.72 -5.34
N CYS A 22 3.43 -7.92 -4.84
CA CYS A 22 4.33 -8.16 -3.71
C CYS A 22 5.78 -8.50 -4.15
N ALA A 23 6.03 -8.53 -5.46
CA ALA A 23 7.37 -8.75 -5.99
C ALA A 23 8.19 -7.44 -5.92
N PRO A 24 9.51 -7.51 -5.70
CA PRO A 24 10.39 -6.34 -5.81
C PRO A 24 10.49 -5.87 -7.27
N ASP A 25 11.21 -4.76 -7.48
CA ASP A 25 11.52 -4.23 -8.83
C ASP A 25 10.28 -3.84 -9.65
N LEU A 26 9.33 -3.13 -9.03
CA LEU A 26 8.14 -2.66 -9.74
C LEU A 26 8.51 -1.71 -10.90
N PRO A 27 7.85 -1.84 -12.06
CA PRO A 27 8.11 -0.98 -13.20
C PRO A 27 7.38 0.37 -13.03
N TRP A 28 7.81 1.20 -12.08
CA TRP A 28 7.16 2.47 -11.71
C TRP A 28 6.88 3.37 -12.91
N LYS A 29 7.82 3.53 -13.83
CA LYS A 29 7.62 4.33 -15.05
C LYS A 29 6.44 3.84 -15.91
N LEU A 30 6.25 2.53 -16.00
CA LEU A 30 5.12 1.95 -16.73
C LEU A 30 3.82 2.19 -15.97
N LEU A 31 3.81 1.99 -14.65
CA LEU A 31 2.64 2.22 -13.80
C LEU A 31 2.20 3.69 -13.85
N GLN A 32 3.16 4.61 -13.80
CA GLN A 32 2.92 6.04 -13.89
C GLN A 32 2.28 6.45 -15.22
N GLN A 33 2.69 5.82 -16.32
CA GLN A 33 2.16 6.06 -17.67
C GLN A 33 0.85 5.34 -17.96
N SER A 34 0.40 4.47 -17.06
CA SER A 34 -0.86 3.72 -17.21
C SER A 34 -2.05 4.46 -16.62
N ALA A 35 -3.25 4.02 -17.00
CA ALA A 35 -4.53 4.48 -16.48
C ALA A 35 -4.90 3.89 -15.10
N VAL A 36 -4.00 3.11 -14.47
CA VAL A 36 -4.24 2.52 -13.16
C VAL A 36 -4.39 3.61 -12.10
N GLY A 37 -5.48 3.55 -11.33
CA GLY A 37 -5.80 4.54 -10.29
C GLY A 37 -5.15 4.25 -8.93
N ALA A 38 -4.77 2.99 -8.67
CA ALA A 38 -4.11 2.62 -7.43
C ALA A 38 -3.12 1.45 -7.58
N VAL A 39 -2.12 1.39 -6.71
CA VAL A 39 -1.18 0.25 -6.64
C VAL A 39 -1.04 -0.26 -5.21
N ALA A 40 -1.14 -1.58 -5.00
CA ALA A 40 -0.87 -2.22 -3.72
C ALA A 40 0.49 -2.93 -3.74
N VAL A 41 1.40 -2.53 -2.86
CA VAL A 41 2.80 -2.97 -2.86
C VAL A 41 3.19 -3.52 -1.50
N ASP A 42 4.04 -4.55 -1.48
CA ASP A 42 4.63 -5.03 -0.22
C ASP A 42 5.68 -4.03 0.28
N ALA A 43 5.41 -3.38 1.40
CA ALA A 43 6.30 -2.37 1.98
C ALA A 43 7.68 -2.94 2.36
N THR A 44 7.76 -4.24 2.65
CA THR A 44 9.03 -4.91 2.99
C THR A 44 9.92 -5.16 1.77
N SER A 45 9.35 -5.11 0.56
CA SER A 45 10.08 -5.25 -0.70
C SER A 45 10.62 -3.92 -1.25
N LEU A 46 10.20 -2.79 -0.68
CA LEU A 46 10.54 -1.45 -1.15
C LEU A 46 12.01 -1.11 -0.89
N ARG A 47 12.67 -0.62 -1.93
CA ARG A 47 14.03 -0.07 -1.87
C ARG A 47 13.98 1.44 -1.96
N PRO A 48 15.07 2.16 -1.65
CA PRO A 48 15.10 3.62 -1.77
C PRO A 48 14.65 4.14 -3.14
N ALA A 49 15.02 3.46 -4.23
CA ALA A 49 14.62 3.85 -5.58
C ALA A 49 13.12 3.70 -5.88
N ASP A 50 12.41 2.87 -5.10
CA ASP A 50 10.96 2.69 -5.24
C ASP A 50 10.18 3.85 -4.58
N LEU A 51 10.79 4.55 -3.61
CA LEU A 51 10.16 5.66 -2.89
C LEU A 51 9.87 6.85 -3.81
N ASP A 52 10.79 7.17 -4.73
CA ASP A 52 10.58 8.22 -5.73
C ASP A 52 9.41 7.88 -6.66
N GLY A 53 9.31 6.60 -7.06
CA GLY A 53 8.21 6.10 -7.89
C GLY A 53 6.85 6.20 -7.18
N ILE A 54 6.82 5.91 -5.88
CA ILE A 54 5.64 6.09 -5.02
C ILE A 54 5.27 7.57 -4.90
N ALA A 55 6.25 8.45 -4.67
CA ALA A 55 6.06 9.89 -4.56
C ALA A 55 5.36 10.44 -5.81
N GLU A 56 5.95 10.21 -6.98
CA GLU A 56 5.41 10.66 -8.26
C GLU A 56 4.02 10.07 -8.56
N PHE A 57 3.78 8.81 -8.16
CA PHE A 57 2.47 8.18 -8.35
C PHE A 57 1.40 8.87 -7.50
N VAL A 58 1.68 9.15 -6.23
CA VAL A 58 0.75 9.86 -5.34
C VAL A 58 0.55 11.31 -5.76
N ASP A 59 1.61 12.02 -6.15
CA ASP A 59 1.55 13.42 -6.61
C ASP A 59 0.67 13.58 -7.86
N SER A 60 0.56 12.53 -8.69
CA SER A 60 -0.38 12.50 -9.81
C SER A 60 -1.85 12.29 -9.41
N GLY A 61 -2.16 12.33 -8.10
CA GLY A 61 -3.50 12.20 -7.56
C GLY A 61 -4.00 10.75 -7.46
N ARG A 62 -3.09 9.77 -7.46
CA ARG A 62 -3.41 8.34 -7.38
C ARG A 62 -3.08 7.76 -6.00
N THR A 63 -3.56 6.55 -5.74
CA THR A 63 -3.49 5.93 -4.41
C THR A 63 -2.42 4.84 -4.35
N VAL A 64 -1.66 4.80 -3.26
CA VAL A 64 -0.75 3.69 -2.96
C VAL A 64 -1.24 2.95 -1.73
N VAL A 65 -1.31 1.63 -1.81
CA VAL A 65 -1.74 0.76 -0.71
C VAL A 65 -0.54 -0.02 -0.21
N LEU A 66 -0.10 0.26 1.01
CA LEU A 66 1.08 -0.35 1.60
C LEU A 66 0.72 -1.68 2.29
N GLY A 67 1.33 -2.74 1.83
CA GLY A 67 1.31 -4.07 2.43
C GLY A 67 2.29 -4.12 3.60
N VAL A 68 1.79 -4.09 4.84
CA VAL A 68 2.59 -3.84 6.05
C VAL A 68 2.53 -4.98 7.07
N LEU A 69 1.73 -6.01 6.79
CA LEU A 69 1.61 -7.19 7.64
C LEU A 69 1.88 -8.47 6.88
N ALA A 70 2.55 -9.42 7.54
CA ALA A 70 2.80 -10.75 6.98
C ALA A 70 1.50 -11.50 6.69
N THR A 71 1.49 -12.29 5.61
CA THR A 71 0.32 -13.11 5.22
C THR A 71 0.17 -14.37 6.06
N THR A 72 1.19 -14.76 6.82
CA THR A 72 1.17 -15.86 7.77
C THR A 72 1.44 -15.37 9.18
N ALA A 73 0.96 -16.13 10.17
CA ALA A 73 1.12 -15.76 11.58
C ALA A 73 2.60 -15.67 11.95
N PRO A 74 3.11 -14.50 12.34
CA PRO A 74 4.48 -14.37 12.82
C PRO A 74 4.63 -15.03 14.19
N ALA A 75 5.87 -15.29 14.61
CA ALA A 75 6.15 -15.79 15.96
C ALA A 75 5.65 -14.84 17.06
N ARG A 76 5.63 -13.53 16.77
CA ARG A 76 5.06 -12.49 17.63
C ARG A 76 4.16 -11.58 16.81
N THR A 77 2.90 -11.51 17.18
CA THR A 77 1.94 -10.57 16.59
C THR A 77 2.34 -9.12 16.93
N PRO A 78 2.47 -8.23 15.93
CA PRO A 78 2.74 -6.82 16.19
C PRO A 78 1.53 -6.13 16.81
N SER A 79 1.76 -5.07 17.59
CA SER A 79 0.70 -4.18 18.06
C SER A 79 0.25 -3.23 16.94
N VAL A 80 -0.89 -2.56 17.13
CA VAL A 80 -1.41 -1.55 16.19
C VAL A 80 -0.40 -0.42 16.00
N GLU A 81 0.21 0.04 17.09
CA GLU A 81 1.21 1.12 17.10
C GLU A 81 2.45 0.73 16.30
N GLN A 82 2.89 -0.53 16.38
CA GLN A 82 4.03 -1.02 15.60
C GLN A 82 3.73 -1.04 14.10
N VAL A 83 2.50 -1.39 13.72
CA VAL A 83 2.07 -1.34 12.31
C VAL A 83 2.00 0.11 11.83
N ALA A 84 1.39 1.00 12.60
CA ALA A 84 1.30 2.42 12.27
C ALA A 84 2.69 3.09 12.16
N GLN A 85 3.62 2.76 13.06
CA GLN A 85 5.00 3.24 13.01
C GLN A 85 5.75 2.74 11.77
N ALA A 86 5.53 1.49 11.34
CA ALA A 86 6.13 0.97 10.13
C ALA A 86 5.66 1.72 8.88
N VAL A 87 4.37 2.09 8.82
CA VAL A 87 3.80 2.92 7.76
C VAL A 87 4.42 4.31 7.78
N ALA A 88 4.38 4.98 8.95
CA ALA A 88 4.93 6.31 9.12
C ALA A 88 6.42 6.37 8.70
N ALA A 89 7.21 5.34 9.06
CA ALA A 89 8.62 5.27 8.67
C ALA A 89 8.83 5.19 7.15
N VAL A 90 7.95 4.53 6.40
CA VAL A 90 8.02 4.52 4.92
C VAL A 90 7.67 5.89 4.38
N THR A 91 6.62 6.52 4.89
CA THR A 91 6.08 7.76 4.32
C THR A 91 6.87 9.00 4.73
N ASP A 92 7.46 9.02 5.92
CA ASP A 92 8.35 10.08 6.40
C ASP A 92 9.63 10.14 5.55
N ARG A 93 10.10 9.00 5.04
CA ARG A 93 11.24 8.94 4.11
C ARG A 93 10.91 9.53 2.74
N ILE A 94 9.66 9.45 2.30
CA ILE A 94 9.17 10.09 1.07
C ILE A 94 8.92 11.58 1.31
N GLY A 95 8.58 11.97 2.54
CA GLY A 95 8.29 13.35 2.92
C GLY A 95 6.84 13.75 2.68
N PHE A 96 5.90 12.79 2.66
CA PHE A 96 4.49 13.09 2.47
C PHE A 96 3.91 13.88 3.65
N PRO A 97 3.12 14.94 3.39
CA PRO A 97 2.29 15.57 4.42
C PRO A 97 1.30 14.55 5.02
N ARG A 98 0.96 14.70 6.31
CA ARG A 98 0.03 13.79 6.99
C ARG A 98 -1.35 13.71 6.32
N ALA A 99 -1.83 14.81 5.74
CA ALA A 99 -3.06 14.82 4.94
C ALA A 99 -3.00 13.85 3.74
N VAL A 100 -1.86 13.72 3.07
CA VAL A 100 -1.68 12.78 1.96
C VAL A 100 -1.75 11.33 2.45
N LEU A 101 -1.31 11.06 3.68
CA LEU A 101 -1.40 9.71 4.25
C LEU A 101 -2.86 9.29 4.43
N ALA A 102 -3.69 10.17 4.99
CA ALA A 102 -5.10 9.86 5.20
C ALA A 102 -5.89 9.74 3.89
N ASP A 103 -5.56 10.55 2.88
CA ASP A 103 -6.34 10.60 1.63
C ASP A 103 -5.86 9.60 0.57
N ARG A 104 -4.56 9.29 0.52
CA ARG A 104 -3.93 8.60 -0.62
C ARG A 104 -3.12 7.36 -0.24
N ILE A 105 -2.99 7.04 1.04
CA ILE A 105 -2.29 5.84 1.50
C ILE A 105 -3.27 4.86 2.14
N GLY A 106 -3.43 3.69 1.53
CA GLY A 106 -4.18 2.56 2.10
C GLY A 106 -3.27 1.56 2.81
N LEU A 107 -3.81 0.74 3.71
CA LEU A 107 -3.07 -0.33 4.39
C LEU A 107 -3.65 -1.71 4.10
N THR A 108 -2.78 -2.69 3.88
CA THR A 108 -3.15 -4.10 3.65
C THR A 108 -2.13 -5.07 4.26
N PRO A 109 -2.47 -6.37 4.36
CA PRO A 109 -1.46 -7.41 4.40
C PRO A 109 -0.59 -7.38 3.13
N ALA A 110 0.63 -7.90 3.20
CA ALA A 110 1.62 -7.87 2.13
C ALA A 110 1.15 -8.55 0.83
N CYS A 111 0.24 -9.52 0.91
CA CYS A 111 -0.35 -10.21 -0.23
C CYS A 111 -1.67 -10.91 0.20
N GLY A 112 -2.21 -11.79 -0.65
CA GLY A 112 -3.39 -12.59 -0.37
C GLY A 112 -3.24 -13.51 0.85
N LEU A 113 -4.32 -13.65 1.62
CA LEU A 113 -4.40 -14.47 2.83
C LEU A 113 -4.86 -15.92 2.58
N ALA A 114 -4.87 -16.40 1.34
CA ALA A 114 -5.36 -17.73 0.99
C ALA A 114 -4.60 -18.88 1.73
N GLY A 115 -3.33 -18.65 2.07
CA GLY A 115 -2.51 -19.58 2.86
C GLY A 115 -2.53 -19.35 4.38
N ALA A 116 -3.26 -18.36 4.87
CA ALA A 116 -3.35 -18.05 6.30
C ALA A 116 -4.30 -19.00 7.03
N THR A 117 -4.09 -19.16 8.34
CA THR A 117 -5.15 -19.72 9.19
C THR A 117 -6.32 -18.73 9.28
N PRO A 118 -7.58 -19.17 9.45
CA PRO A 118 -8.71 -18.25 9.61
C PRO A 118 -8.55 -17.28 10.78
N GLY A 119 -7.92 -17.73 11.88
CA GLY A 119 -7.62 -16.88 13.02
C GLY A 119 -6.62 -15.77 12.68
N TRP A 120 -5.52 -16.12 11.99
CA TRP A 120 -4.57 -15.11 11.54
C TRP A 120 -5.17 -14.14 10.52
N ALA A 121 -5.95 -14.65 9.57
CA ALA A 121 -6.59 -13.80 8.56
C ALA A 121 -7.47 -12.72 9.21
N ARG A 122 -8.25 -13.07 10.24
CA ARG A 122 -9.03 -12.10 11.00
C ARG A 122 -8.14 -11.09 11.73
N THR A 123 -7.15 -11.56 12.48
CA THR A 123 -6.23 -10.70 13.22
C THR A 123 -5.47 -9.73 12.30
N ALA A 124 -4.98 -10.21 11.17
CA ALA A 124 -4.24 -9.39 10.20
C ALA A 124 -5.11 -8.25 9.64
N ILE A 125 -6.36 -8.56 9.27
CA ILE A 125 -7.31 -7.54 8.80
C ILE A 125 -7.66 -6.55 9.92
N GLU A 126 -7.95 -7.03 11.13
CA GLU A 126 -8.23 -6.15 12.27
C GLU A 126 -7.05 -5.21 12.58
N LEU A 127 -5.81 -5.70 12.50
CA LEU A 127 -4.62 -4.89 12.75
C LEU A 127 -4.43 -3.80 11.70
N VAL A 128 -4.57 -4.10 10.40
CA VAL A 128 -4.43 -3.06 9.36
C VAL A 128 -5.56 -2.03 9.43
N CYS A 129 -6.79 -2.44 9.73
CA CYS A 129 -7.90 -1.50 9.91
C CYS A 129 -7.64 -0.56 11.08
N LYS A 130 -7.28 -1.10 12.26
CA LYS A 130 -6.98 -0.28 13.45
C LYS A 130 -5.77 0.63 13.24
N ALA A 131 -4.75 0.17 12.51
CA ALA A 131 -3.59 1.00 12.18
C ALA A 131 -3.97 2.14 11.24
N ALA A 132 -4.82 1.89 10.24
CA ALA A 132 -5.31 2.93 9.34
C ALA A 132 -6.16 3.97 10.10
N GLU A 133 -7.04 3.52 11.00
CA GLU A 133 -7.82 4.40 11.88
C GLU A 133 -6.93 5.26 12.78
N ALA A 134 -5.89 4.67 13.38
CA ALA A 134 -4.93 5.39 14.21
C ALA A 134 -4.18 6.47 13.42
N ILE A 135 -3.73 6.15 12.19
CA ILE A 135 -3.06 7.12 11.33
C ILE A 135 -4.01 8.25 10.92
N ALA A 136 -5.27 7.93 10.60
CA ALA A 136 -6.26 8.93 10.24
C ALA A 136 -6.60 9.87 11.41
N ALA A 137 -6.63 9.36 12.64
CA ALA A 137 -6.88 10.17 13.84
C ALA A 137 -5.70 11.09 14.22
N ASP A 138 -4.48 10.70 13.87
CA ASP A 138 -3.23 11.41 14.19
C ASP A 138 -2.91 12.57 13.21
N VAL A 139 -3.74 12.80 12.19
CA VAL A 139 -3.59 13.94 11.26
C VAL A 139 -3.77 15.29 11.97
N ASP A 140 -4.48 15.31 13.10
CA ASP A 140 -4.79 16.50 13.89
C ASP A 140 -3.90 16.70 15.14
N ALA A 141 -2.96 15.78 15.41
CA ALA A 141 -2.12 15.83 16.61
C ALA A 141 -0.71 16.39 16.33
N VAL A 142 -0.61 17.72 16.54
CA VAL A 142 0.58 18.61 16.67
C VAL A 142 1.05 19.31 15.40
#